data_AF-A0A7C4BJD8-F1
#
_entry.id   AF-A0A7C4BJD8-F1
#
_cell.length_a   1.000
_cell.length_b   1.000
_cell.length_c   1.000
_cell.angle_alpha   90.00
_cell.angle_beta   90.00
_cell.angle_gamma   90.00
#
_symmetry.space_group_name_H-M   'P 1'
#
loop_
_entity.id
_entity.type
_entity.pdbx_description
1 polymer ?
#
loop_
_entity_poly.entity_id
_entity_poly.type
_entity_poly.pdbx_seq_one_letter_code
_entity_poly.pdbx_strand_id
1 'polypeptide(L)' 'MPNVTATAEVTGASVENLRLVAKKEATFGFTMNDVLYQAYKGEGKFEGQRLDMLRLVFQIYPMFIT' A
#
# COMPACT_ATOMS: atom_id res chain seq x y z
N MET A 1 10.65 21.34 0.26
CA MET A 1 9.40 22.14 0.25
C MET A 1 9.16 22.60 1.68
N PRO A 2 9.12 23.91 1.98
CA PRO A 2 8.74 24.36 3.31
C PRO A 2 7.34 23.81 3.66
N ASN A 3 7.15 23.33 4.89
CA ASN A 3 5.92 22.69 5.40
C ASN A 3 5.61 21.27 4.92
N VAL A 4 6.60 20.50 4.44
CA VAL A 4 6.45 19.05 4.19
C VAL A 4 7.26 18.29 5.23
N THR A 5 6.57 17.44 6.01
CA THR A 5 7.20 16.50 6.95
C THR A 5 7.21 15.12 6.31
N ALA A 6 8.39 14.49 6.26
CA ALA A 6 8.55 13.12 5.80
C ALA A 6 9.02 12.26 6.97
N THR A 7 8.23 11.26 7.32
CA THR A 7 8.57 10.27 8.35
C THR A 7 8.51 8.90 7.73
N ALA A 8 9.55 8.09 7.94
CA ALA A 8 9.51 6.68 7.58
C ALA A 8 8.86 5.92 8.75
N GLU A 9 7.70 5.33 8.52
CA GLU A 9 7.00 4.54 9.53
C GLU A 9 7.38 3.07 9.40
N VAL A 10 7.78 2.45 10.52
CA VAL A 10 8.08 1.03 10.59
C VAL A 10 6.80 0.28 10.92
N THR A 11 6.37 -0.58 10.01
CA THR A 11 5.09 -1.31 10.12
C THR A 11 5.28 -2.81 10.05
N GLY A 12 4.19 -3.55 10.25
CA GLY A 12 4.12 -5.01 10.13
C GLY A 12 4.07 -5.57 8.70
N ALA A 13 4.58 -4.84 7.69
CA ALA A 13 4.63 -5.17 6.26
C ALA A 13 3.50 -4.60 5.37
N SER A 14 3.48 -5.01 4.08
CA SER A 14 2.69 -4.43 2.99
C SER A 14 1.20 -4.24 3.26
N VAL A 15 0.57 -5.16 3.98
CA VAL A 15 -0.88 -5.06 4.33
C VAL A 15 -1.13 -3.84 5.20
N GLU A 16 -0.25 -3.59 6.17
CA GLU A 16 -0.43 -2.46 7.08
C GLU A 16 -0.11 -1.13 6.40
N ASN A 17 0.91 -1.10 5.53
CA ASN A 17 1.20 0.07 4.70
C ASN A 17 -0.01 0.51 3.86
N LEU A 18 -0.74 -0.46 3.28
CA LEU A 18 -1.95 -0.15 2.52
C LEU A 18 -3.08 0.40 3.38
N ARG A 19 -3.21 -0.07 4.63
CA ARG A 19 -4.21 0.44 5.57
C ARG A 19 -3.90 1.87 6.00
N LEU A 20 -2.64 2.21 6.27
CA LEU A 20 -2.23 3.57 6.61
C LEU A 20 -2.56 4.56 5.47
N VAL A 21 -2.29 4.15 4.22
CA VAL A 21 -2.65 4.96 3.05
C VAL A 21 -4.17 5.08 2.89
N ALA A 22 -4.91 3.97 3.06
CA ALA A 22 -6.37 3.99 2.98
C ALA A 22 -7.02 4.86 4.08
N LYS A 23 -6.44 4.90 5.28
CA LYS A 23 -6.85 5.78 6.39
C LYS A 23 -6.41 7.24 6.24
N LYS A 24 -5.61 7.55 5.21
CA LYS A 24 -4.98 8.87 5.00
C LYS A 24 -4.01 9.27 6.11
N GLU A 25 -3.48 8.30 6.85
CA GLU A 25 -2.42 8.48 7.84
C GLU A 25 -1.04 8.53 7.16
N ALA A 26 -0.92 7.95 5.96
CA ALA A 26 0.23 8.07 5.08
C ALA A 26 -0.19 8.55 3.68
N THR A 27 0.62 9.45 3.08
CA THR A 27 0.39 9.91 1.69
C THR A 27 0.82 8.88 0.66
N PHE A 28 1.92 8.17 0.94
CA PHE A 28 2.49 7.12 0.09
C PHE A 28 2.93 5.94 0.96
N GLY A 29 2.87 4.73 0.41
CA GLY A 29 3.33 3.53 1.07
C GLY A 29 3.92 2.54 0.07
N PHE A 30 4.90 1.76 0.53
CA PHE A 30 5.46 0.67 -0.26
C PHE A 30 4.69 -0.63 -0.01
N THR A 31 4.45 -1.38 -1.07
CA THR A 31 3.74 -2.66 -1.03
C THR A 31 4.28 -3.57 -2.12
N MET A 32 4.09 -4.88 -1.94
CA MET A 32 4.22 -5.83 -3.03
C MET A 32 3.00 -5.77 -3.95
N ASN A 33 3.19 -6.09 -5.23
CA ASN A 33 2.16 -5.96 -6.28
C ASN A 33 0.95 -6.87 -6.03
N ASP A 34 1.19 -8.09 -5.56
CA ASP A 34 0.16 -9.08 -5.21
C ASP A 34 -0.74 -8.58 -4.06
N VAL A 35 -0.14 -8.00 -3.02
CA VAL A 35 -0.86 -7.45 -1.87
C VAL A 35 -1.70 -6.23 -2.28
N LEU A 36 -1.15 -5.36 -3.15
CA LEU A 36 -1.90 -4.22 -3.71
C LEU A 36 -3.09 -4.70 -4.55
N TYR A 37 -2.88 -5.72 -5.39
CA TYR A 37 -3.92 -6.29 -6.23
C TYR A 37 -5.06 -6.88 -5.39
N GLN A 38 -4.72 -7.69 -4.38
CA GLN A 38 -5.70 -8.25 -3.45
C GLN A 38 -6.48 -7.15 -2.71
N ALA A 39 -5.80 -6.10 -2.25
CA ALA A 39 -6.46 -4.96 -1.60
C ALA A 39 -7.44 -4.22 -2.52
N TYR A 40 -7.03 -3.99 -3.76
CA TYR A 40 -7.85 -3.29 -4.75
C TYR A 40 -9.06 -4.12 -5.21
N LYS A 41 -8.93 -5.45 -5.28
CA LYS A 41 -10.02 -6.38 -5.61
C LYS A 41 -10.87 -6.78 -4.41
N GLY A 42 -10.36 -6.63 -3.19
CA GLY A 42 -11.02 -7.10 -1.97
C GLY A 42 -10.93 -8.61 -1.83
N GLU A 43 -9.76 -9.19 -2.15
CA GLU A 43 -9.49 -10.62 -2.10
C GLU A 43 -8.55 -10.95 -0.93
N GLY A 44 -8.54 -12.21 -0.48
CA GLY A 44 -7.63 -12.70 0.55
C GLY A 44 -7.74 -11.90 1.86
N LYS A 45 -6.66 -11.22 2.25
CA LYS A 45 -6.61 -10.45 3.51
C LYS A 45 -7.51 -9.20 3.52
N PHE A 46 -8.15 -8.87 2.40
CA PHE A 46 -9.00 -7.70 2.21
C PHE A 46 -10.45 -8.06 1.86
N GLU A 47 -10.85 -9.32 2.06
CA GLU A 47 -12.24 -9.76 1.87
C GLU A 47 -13.23 -8.94 2.71
N GLY A 48 -14.32 -8.49 2.08
CA GLY A 48 -15.31 -7.61 2.70
C GLY A 48 -14.83 -6.17 2.93
N GLN A 49 -13.56 -5.85 2.67
CA GLN A 49 -12.96 -4.52 2.85
C GLN A 49 -12.08 -4.13 1.67
N ARG A 50 -12.70 -4.00 0.49
CA ARG A 50 -12.02 -3.55 -0.73
C ARG A 50 -11.50 -2.12 -0.57
N LEU A 51 -10.20 -1.92 -0.82
CA LEU A 51 -9.53 -0.62 -0.76
C LEU A 51 -9.38 -0.04 -2.16
N ASP A 52 -10.49 0.41 -2.74
CA ASP A 52 -10.56 0.82 -4.14
C ASP A 52 -10.02 2.23 -4.44
N MET A 53 -9.70 3.00 -3.40
CA MET A 53 -9.02 4.28 -3.51
C MET A 53 -7.52 4.13 -3.83
N LEU A 54 -6.93 2.95 -3.64
CA LEU A 54 -5.50 2.73 -3.83
C LEU A 54 -5.10 2.86 -5.31
N ARG A 55 -3.97 3.50 -5.58
CA ARG A 55 -3.40 3.66 -6.92
C ARG A 55 -1.91 3.34 -6.90
N LEU A 56 -1.43 2.68 -7.96
CA LEU A 56 -0.01 2.49 -8.18
C LEU A 56 0.59 3.78 -8.78
N VAL A 57 1.68 4.27 -8.19
CA VAL A 57 2.38 5.47 -8.68
C VAL A 57 3.58 5.07 -9.53
N PHE A 58 4.42 4.17 -9.03
CA PHE A 58 5.59 3.66 -9.75
C PHE A 58 5.97 2.26 -9.25
N GLN A 59 6.59 1.47 -10.12
CA GLN A 59 7.19 0.19 -9.78
C GLN A 59 8.71 0.36 -9.66
N ILE A 60 9.30 -0.09 -8.55
CA ILE A 60 10.72 0.14 -8.24
C ILE A 60 11.60 -0.97 -8.79
N TYR A 61 11.13 -2.21 -8.69
CA TYR A 61 11.80 -3.38 -9.24
C TYR A 61 10.76 -4.49 -9.52
N PRO A 62 11.02 -5.37 -10.48
CA PRO A 62 10.16 -6.54 -10.71
C PRO A 62 10.35 -7.56 -9.60
N MET A 63 9.23 -8.16 -9.20
CA MET A 63 9.23 -9.37 -8.38
C MET A 63 8.87 -10.53 -9.29
N PHE A 64 9.79 -11.47 -9.47
CA PHE A 64 9.55 -12.72 -10.19
C PHE A 64 9.33 -13.83 -9.17
N ILE A 65 8.26 -14.60 -9.37
CA ILE A 65 8.05 -15.87 -8.68
C ILE A 65 8.40 -16.94 -9.72
N THR A 66 9.51 -17.65 -9.51
CA THR A 66 9.91 -18.81 -10.33
C THR A 66 9.15 -20.04 -9.90
#